data_AF-A0A132MUK9-F1
#
_entry.id   AF-A0A132MUK9-F1
#
_cell.length_a   1.000
_cell.length_b   1.000
_cell.length_c   1.000
_cell.angle_alpha   90.00
_cell.angle_beta   90.00
_cell.angle_gamma   90.00
#
_symmetry.space_group_name_H-M   'P 1'
#
loop_
_entity.id
_entity.type
_entity.pdbx_description
1 polymer ?
#
loop_
_entity_poly.entity_id
_entity_poly.type
_entity_poly.pdbx_seq_one_letter_code
_entity_poly.pdbx_strand_id
1 'polypeptide(L)'
;MIMCVAEAPMIDTKAVRMSLQDDAARVESRTVLSRFRAGFYACLTARADALFALTGALLCSDGPVRTLAGLALAPEHRRGHGALYGGVNHGRIDAERLRDLLAAPPLPKTGDGRIVLAVDVSPWPRPDAAISPGRLFCHTWGRGRSRHEMIPGWPYPVVAALETGRTCWTAVLDAVRLGPDDDVAAVTANQVRGVVQRLAAAGQHRERRSGHPDRGRRRLPHTPAGLSAGRPAGGGTRPAALRPGAAPARTTPPLRPEGGTAAQARRGVPLHRPAPPGTSRTPPPHPPPATAP
;
A
#
# COMPACT_ATOMS: atom_id res chain seq x y z
N MET A 1 19.21 26.00 69.02
CA MET A 1 19.51 26.03 67.58
C MET A 1 19.16 24.65 67.02
N ILE A 2 17.90 24.46 66.62
CA ILE A 2 17.39 23.19 66.06
C ILE A 2 17.27 23.42 64.56
N MET A 3 18.16 22.82 63.77
CA MET A 3 17.95 22.72 62.33
C MET A 3 17.01 21.55 62.06
N CYS A 4 15.82 21.85 61.57
CA CYS A 4 14.88 20.90 60.99
C CYS A 4 15.40 20.48 59.61
N VAL A 5 15.71 19.20 59.44
CA VAL A 5 15.94 18.59 58.12
C VAL A 5 14.56 18.43 57.47
N ALA A 6 14.34 19.12 56.35
CA ALA A 6 13.15 18.95 55.54
C ALA A 6 13.28 17.68 54.69
N GLU A 7 12.38 16.73 54.94
CA GLU A 7 12.20 15.52 54.15
C GLU A 7 11.56 15.90 52.79
N ALA A 8 12.20 15.51 51.69
CA ALA A 8 11.71 15.77 50.34
C ALA A 8 10.49 14.88 50.01
N PRO A 9 9.47 15.38 49.29
CA PRO A 9 8.30 14.56 48.99
C PRO A 9 8.62 13.54 47.88
N MET A 10 8.19 12.30 48.12
CA MET A 10 8.21 11.16 47.19
C MET A 10 7.66 11.52 45.80
N ILE A 11 8.54 11.63 44.81
CA ILE A 11 8.23 11.43 43.40
C ILE A 11 8.77 10.05 43.05
N ASP A 12 8.00 8.97 43.19
CA ASP A 12 8.57 7.65 42.89
C ASP A 12 7.57 6.66 42.28
N THR A 13 6.43 6.36 42.92
CA THR A 13 5.67 5.17 42.51
C THR A 13 4.93 5.28 41.16
N LYS A 14 4.35 6.45 40.82
CA LYS A 14 3.59 6.61 39.56
C LYS A 14 4.51 6.76 38.34
N ALA A 15 5.60 7.50 38.50
CA ALA A 15 6.60 7.70 37.45
C ALA A 15 7.35 6.39 37.14
N VAL A 16 7.77 5.64 38.17
CA VAL A 16 8.38 4.32 37.99
C VAL A 16 7.41 3.34 37.36
N ARG A 17 6.13 3.31 37.77
CA ARG A 17 5.13 2.42 37.15
C ARG A 17 4.88 2.73 35.67
N MET A 18 4.84 4.01 35.29
CA MET A 18 4.71 4.40 33.88
C MET A 18 5.97 4.05 33.08
N SER A 19 7.17 4.24 33.64
CA SER A 19 8.43 3.83 33.00
C SER A 19 8.50 2.32 32.80
N LEU A 20 8.14 1.53 33.82
CA LEU A 20 8.12 0.07 33.74
C LEU A 20 7.08 -0.44 32.73
N GLN A 21 5.93 0.24 32.63
CA GLN A 21 4.91 -0.06 31.62
C GLN A 21 5.40 0.28 30.21
N ASP A 22 6.11 1.40 30.04
CA ASP A 22 6.69 1.80 28.75
C ASP A 22 7.82 0.85 28.34
N ASP A 23 8.68 0.46 29.28
CA ASP A 23 9.75 -0.52 29.06
C ASP A 23 9.19 -1.91 28.71
N ALA A 24 8.16 -2.38 29.43
CA ALA A 24 7.50 -3.64 29.12
C ALA A 24 6.81 -3.59 27.74
N ALA A 25 6.14 -2.49 27.40
CA ALA A 25 5.54 -2.28 26.08
C ALA A 25 6.59 -2.24 24.96
N ARG A 26 7.76 -1.64 25.22
CA ARG A 26 8.91 -1.63 24.32
C ARG A 26 9.50 -3.02 24.11
N VAL A 27 9.66 -3.79 25.18
CA VAL A 27 10.18 -5.17 25.13
C VAL A 27 9.24 -6.06 24.33
N GLU A 28 7.92 -5.94 24.54
CA GLU A 28 6.93 -6.68 23.75
C GLU A 28 6.99 -6.26 22.28
N SER A 29 7.01 -4.96 22.00
CA SER A 29 7.12 -4.43 20.63
C SER A 29 8.38 -4.93 19.91
N ARG A 30 9.52 -4.96 20.61
CA ARG A 30 10.78 -5.49 20.08
C ARG A 30 10.72 -6.99 19.83
N THR A 31 10.04 -7.73 20.70
CA THR A 31 9.82 -9.17 20.54
C THR A 31 8.95 -9.47 19.33
N VAL A 32 7.83 -8.75 19.16
CA VAL A 32 6.97 -8.82 17.99
C VAL A 32 7.75 -8.51 16.71
N LEU A 33 8.52 -7.41 16.70
CA LEU A 33 9.34 -7.03 15.56
C LEU A 33 10.43 -8.08 15.25
N SER A 34 11.08 -8.63 16.27
CA SER A 34 12.10 -9.67 16.10
C SER A 34 11.52 -10.93 15.45
N ARG A 35 10.37 -11.40 15.94
CA ARG A 35 9.63 -12.53 15.36
C ARG A 35 9.20 -12.24 13.92
N PHE A 36 8.68 -11.04 13.66
CA PHE A 36 8.31 -10.62 12.31
C PHE A 36 9.51 -10.63 11.36
N ARG A 37 10.67 -10.10 11.79
CA ARG A 37 11.90 -10.09 10.99
C ARG A 37 12.40 -11.49 10.69
N ALA A 38 12.35 -12.41 11.66
CA ALA A 38 12.70 -13.81 11.44
C ALA A 38 11.76 -14.48 10.43
N GLY A 39 10.44 -14.26 10.57
CA GLY A 39 9.44 -14.73 9.61
C GLY A 39 9.66 -14.15 8.21
N PHE A 40 9.97 -12.86 8.11
CA PHE A 40 10.22 -12.18 6.84
C PHE A 40 11.45 -12.76 6.16
N TYR A 41 12.54 -12.96 6.90
CA TYR A 41 13.75 -13.60 6.37
C TYR A 41 13.45 -15.01 5.83
N ALA A 42 12.62 -15.78 6.53
CA ALA A 42 12.20 -17.12 6.10
C ALA A 42 11.30 -17.12 4.84
N CYS A 43 10.73 -15.98 4.45
CA CYS A 43 10.02 -15.83 3.17
C CYS A 43 10.97 -15.61 1.98
N LEU A 44 12.25 -15.28 2.22
CA LEU A 44 13.20 -14.97 1.16
C LEU A 44 13.88 -16.26 0.68
N THR A 45 13.39 -16.81 -0.41
CA THR A 45 13.79 -18.14 -0.91
C THR A 45 15.05 -18.12 -1.79
N ALA A 46 15.48 -16.94 -2.27
CA ALA A 46 16.76 -16.77 -2.94
C ALA A 46 17.37 -15.40 -2.63
N ARG A 47 18.70 -15.35 -2.50
CA ARG A 47 19.46 -14.14 -2.13
C ARG A 47 18.94 -13.48 -0.83
N ALA A 48 18.53 -14.29 0.14
CA ALA A 48 17.87 -13.86 1.37
C ALA A 48 18.63 -12.73 2.09
N ASP A 49 19.92 -12.91 2.33
CA ASP A 49 20.76 -11.90 2.97
C ASP A 49 20.77 -10.55 2.24
N ALA A 50 20.83 -10.58 0.91
CA ALA A 50 20.88 -9.36 0.11
C ALA A 50 19.54 -8.63 0.15
N LEU A 51 18.43 -9.35 -0.01
CA LEU A 51 17.08 -8.81 0.08
C LEU A 51 16.76 -8.29 1.49
N PHE A 52 17.19 -9.01 2.52
CA PHE A 52 16.96 -8.63 3.91
C PHE A 52 17.76 -7.36 4.28
N ALA A 53 19.03 -7.30 3.91
CA ALA A 53 19.85 -6.10 4.11
C ALA A 53 19.31 -4.91 3.31
N LEU A 54 18.88 -5.14 2.06
CA LEU A 54 18.25 -4.10 1.22
C LEU A 54 16.95 -3.57 1.85
N THR A 55 16.12 -4.46 2.40
CA THR A 55 14.87 -4.07 3.07
C THR A 55 15.17 -3.24 4.33
N GLY A 56 16.17 -3.63 5.12
CA GLY A 56 16.63 -2.85 6.27
C GLY A 56 17.10 -1.45 5.86
N ALA A 57 17.95 -1.36 4.83
CA ALA A 57 18.43 -0.10 4.29
C ALA A 57 17.29 0.80 3.80
N LEU A 58 16.30 0.23 3.09
CA LEU A 58 15.15 0.98 2.59
C LEU A 58 14.29 1.54 3.73
N LEU A 59 14.02 0.72 4.76
CA LEU A 59 13.17 1.11 5.89
C LEU A 59 13.84 2.10 6.85
N CYS A 60 15.18 2.07 6.95
CA CYS A 60 15.96 2.96 7.82
C CYS A 60 16.54 4.18 7.08
N SER A 61 16.32 4.31 5.77
CA SER A 61 16.78 5.49 5.03
C SER A 61 16.04 6.75 5.46
N ASP A 62 16.78 7.81 5.70
CA ASP A 62 16.22 9.12 6.02
C ASP A 62 15.55 9.72 4.78
N GLY A 63 14.22 9.61 4.71
CA GLY A 63 13.41 10.22 3.68
C GLY A 63 13.38 9.46 2.34
N PRO A 64 12.98 10.12 1.24
CA PRO A 64 12.74 9.45 -0.03
C PRO A 64 14.02 8.91 -0.68
N VAL A 65 14.05 7.60 -0.93
CA VAL A 65 15.14 6.98 -1.69
C VAL A 65 15.12 7.44 -3.14
N ARG A 66 16.22 8.08 -3.58
CA ARG A 66 16.36 8.65 -4.92
C ARG A 66 17.00 7.70 -5.91
N THR A 67 17.90 6.83 -5.44
CA THR A 67 18.61 5.87 -6.27
C THR A 67 18.72 4.54 -5.54
N LEU A 68 18.55 3.45 -6.28
CA LEU A 68 18.74 2.10 -5.75
C LEU A 68 20.20 1.89 -5.30
N ALA A 69 21.16 2.39 -6.08
CA ALA A 69 22.58 2.38 -5.77
C ALA A 69 22.91 3.05 -4.42
N GLY A 70 22.24 4.16 -4.09
CA GLY A 70 22.47 4.92 -2.86
C GLY A 70 22.15 4.13 -1.59
N LEU A 71 21.24 3.16 -1.66
CA LEU A 71 20.94 2.27 -0.53
C LEU A 71 22.14 1.42 -0.10
N ALA A 72 23.13 1.21 -0.98
CA ALA A 72 24.36 0.52 -0.61
C ALA A 72 25.22 1.30 0.40
N LEU A 73 24.97 2.59 0.59
CA LEU A 73 25.66 3.44 1.55
C LEU A 73 24.95 3.50 2.91
N ALA A 74 23.74 2.95 3.03
CA ALA A 74 23.02 2.92 4.29
C ALA A 74 23.75 2.01 5.30
N PRO A 75 23.84 2.39 6.59
CA PRO A 75 24.49 1.57 7.63
C PRO A 75 23.94 0.14 7.76
N GLU A 76 22.65 -0.02 7.44
CA GLU A 76 21.96 -1.31 7.46
C GLU A 76 22.34 -2.21 6.29
N HIS A 77 22.85 -1.65 5.18
CA HIS A 77 23.29 -2.41 4.02
C HIS A 77 24.73 -2.91 4.18
N ARG A 78 24.90 -4.03 4.89
CA ARG A 78 26.23 -4.62 5.18
C ARG A 78 26.85 -5.42 4.02
N ARG A 79 26.37 -5.23 2.80
CA ARG A 79 26.78 -5.99 1.61
C ARG A 79 27.30 -5.04 0.53
N GLY A 80 28.08 -5.58 -0.41
CA GLY A 80 28.61 -4.76 -1.51
C GLY A 80 27.53 -4.36 -2.52
N HIS A 81 27.79 -3.28 -3.25
CA HIS A 81 26.90 -2.74 -4.29
C HIS A 81 26.42 -3.79 -5.33
N GLY A 82 27.29 -4.72 -5.74
CA GLY A 82 26.90 -5.82 -6.65
C GLY A 82 25.90 -6.80 -6.03
N ALA A 83 25.97 -7.04 -4.71
CA ALA A 83 25.03 -7.91 -4.01
C ALA A 83 23.63 -7.30 -3.97
N LEU A 84 23.52 -5.96 -3.91
CA LEU A 84 22.25 -5.25 -4.00
C LEU A 84 21.52 -5.58 -5.31
N TYR A 85 22.20 -5.44 -6.45
CA TYR A 85 21.60 -5.76 -7.75
C TYR A 85 21.38 -7.26 -7.92
N GLY A 86 22.29 -8.09 -7.39
CA GLY A 86 22.09 -9.53 -7.32
C GLY A 86 20.81 -9.91 -6.57
N GLY A 87 20.50 -9.20 -5.48
CA GLY A 87 19.27 -9.35 -4.72
C GLY A 87 18.03 -8.97 -5.53
N VAL A 88 18.03 -7.81 -6.19
CA VAL A 88 16.87 -7.36 -7.00
C VAL A 88 16.64 -8.26 -8.22
N ASN A 89 17.71 -8.68 -8.92
CA ASN A 89 17.61 -9.44 -10.16
C ASN A 89 17.33 -10.93 -9.93
N HIS A 90 17.97 -11.52 -8.92
CA HIS A 90 17.96 -12.97 -8.67
C HIS A 90 17.31 -13.36 -7.34
N GLY A 91 16.83 -12.39 -6.57
CA GLY A 91 16.08 -12.65 -5.35
C GLY A 91 14.73 -13.30 -5.64
N ARG A 92 14.26 -14.09 -4.68
CA ARG A 92 12.95 -14.73 -4.71
C ARG A 92 12.30 -14.59 -3.35
N ILE A 93 10.98 -14.38 -3.37
CA ILE A 93 10.15 -14.20 -2.18
C ILE A 93 8.98 -15.16 -2.32
N ASP A 94 8.74 -15.96 -1.29
CA ASP A 94 7.49 -16.68 -1.10
C ASP A 94 6.40 -15.67 -0.72
N ALA A 95 5.64 -15.23 -1.72
CA ALA A 95 4.63 -14.19 -1.56
C ALA A 95 3.44 -14.67 -0.71
N GLU A 96 3.06 -15.95 -0.78
CA GLU A 96 1.96 -16.47 0.04
C GLU A 96 2.36 -16.50 1.51
N ARG A 97 3.54 -17.04 1.81
CA ARG A 97 4.07 -17.03 3.19
C ARG A 97 4.24 -15.62 3.74
N LEU A 98 4.64 -14.67 2.88
CA LEU A 98 4.72 -13.26 3.27
C LEU A 98 3.34 -12.67 3.59
N ARG A 99 2.29 -13.00 2.82
CA ARG A 99 0.92 -12.54 3.12
C ARG A 99 0.40 -13.13 4.42
N ASP A 100 0.69 -14.39 4.71
CA ASP A 100 0.36 -15.01 6.00
C ASP A 100 1.06 -14.26 7.16
N LEU A 101 2.35 -13.98 6.98
CA LEU A 101 3.14 -13.22 7.95
C LEU A 101 2.59 -11.80 8.17
N LEU A 102 2.10 -11.13 7.13
CA LEU A 102 1.52 -9.78 7.24
C LEU A 102 0.16 -9.76 7.97
N ALA A 103 -0.58 -10.87 7.96
CA ALA A 103 -1.87 -10.98 8.65
C ALA A 103 -1.75 -11.33 10.15
N ALA A 104 -0.59 -11.82 10.59
CA ALA A 104 -0.37 -12.31 11.95
C ALA A 104 -0.22 -11.22 13.04
N PRO A 105 0.49 -10.10 12.82
CA PRO A 105 0.67 -9.07 13.84
C PRO A 105 -0.66 -8.44 14.29
N PRO A 106 -0.68 -7.75 15.45
CA PRO A 106 -1.83 -6.95 15.85
C PRO A 106 -2.19 -5.93 14.76
N LEU A 107 -3.41 -6.02 14.23
CA LEU A 107 -3.93 -5.11 13.21
C LEU A 107 -4.79 -4.00 13.83
N PRO A 108 -4.89 -2.84 13.16
CA PRO A 108 -5.79 -1.78 13.60
C PRO A 108 -7.23 -2.30 13.63
N LYS A 109 -7.93 -1.98 14.72
CA LYS A 109 -9.34 -2.32 14.93
C LYS A 109 -10.11 -1.05 15.26
N THR A 110 -11.36 -1.00 14.80
CA THR A 110 -12.30 0.05 15.19
C THR A 110 -12.60 -0.02 16.68
N GLY A 111 -13.21 1.03 17.25
CA GLY A 111 -13.59 1.05 18.66
C GLY A 111 -14.51 -0.10 19.11
N ASP A 112 -15.20 -0.75 18.16
CA ASP A 112 -16.00 -1.96 18.39
C ASP A 112 -15.29 -3.26 17.98
N GLY A 113 -13.97 -3.23 17.79
CA GLY A 113 -13.12 -4.40 17.62
C GLY A 113 -13.10 -5.00 16.21
N ARG A 114 -13.66 -4.32 15.19
CA ARG A 114 -13.70 -4.81 13.80
C ARG A 114 -12.47 -4.37 13.03
N ILE A 115 -12.05 -5.20 12.07
CA ILE A 115 -11.05 -4.81 11.06
C ILE A 115 -11.80 -4.26 9.85
N VAL A 116 -11.46 -3.05 9.41
CA VAL A 116 -12.00 -2.45 8.18
C VAL A 116 -10.97 -2.60 7.08
N LEU A 117 -11.36 -3.26 6.00
CA LEU A 117 -10.50 -3.46 4.83
C LEU A 117 -10.82 -2.43 3.76
N ALA A 118 -9.79 -1.74 3.27
CA ALA A 118 -9.83 -1.00 2.03
C ALA A 118 -9.27 -1.86 0.90
N VAL A 119 -9.88 -1.74 -0.27
CA VAL A 119 -9.43 -2.38 -1.50
C VAL A 119 -9.42 -1.32 -2.58
N ASP A 120 -8.25 -1.09 -3.16
CA ASP A 120 -8.07 -0.12 -4.25
C ASP A 120 -6.98 -0.58 -5.22
N VAL A 121 -7.04 -0.11 -6.47
CA VAL A 121 -6.04 -0.39 -7.49
C VAL A 121 -5.07 0.78 -7.57
N SER A 122 -3.86 0.57 -7.05
CA SER A 122 -2.79 1.56 -7.12
C SER A 122 -2.02 1.45 -8.44
N PRO A 123 -1.90 2.55 -9.21
CA PRO A 123 -1.12 2.54 -10.44
C PRO A 123 0.38 2.61 -10.13
N TRP A 124 1.16 1.76 -10.80
CA TRP A 124 2.63 1.80 -10.78
C TRP A 124 3.16 2.28 -12.15
N PRO A 125 3.22 3.61 -12.38
CA PRO A 125 3.50 4.17 -13.70
C PRO A 125 4.95 3.88 -14.14
N ARG A 126 5.09 3.54 -15.42
CA ARG A 126 6.37 3.30 -16.10
C ARG A 126 6.28 3.77 -17.57
N PRO A 127 6.06 5.07 -17.83
CA PRO A 127 5.94 5.59 -19.19
C PRO A 127 7.19 5.29 -20.04
N ASP A 128 8.38 5.46 -19.46
CA ASP A 128 9.66 5.35 -20.17
C ASP A 128 10.18 3.91 -20.31
N ALA A 129 9.52 2.93 -19.69
CA ALA A 129 9.99 1.55 -19.67
C ALA A 129 9.45 0.73 -20.86
N ALA A 130 9.58 1.25 -22.09
CA ALA A 130 8.90 0.78 -23.31
C ALA A 130 8.99 -0.76 -23.56
N ILE A 131 10.08 -1.37 -23.09
CA ILE A 131 10.39 -2.80 -23.27
C ILE A 131 9.95 -3.68 -22.11
N SER A 132 9.47 -3.10 -21.00
CA SER A 132 9.06 -3.88 -19.84
C SER A 132 7.75 -4.62 -20.09
N PRO A 133 7.70 -5.94 -19.85
CA PRO A 133 6.59 -6.79 -20.24
C PRO A 133 5.35 -6.58 -19.35
N GLY A 134 4.19 -6.93 -19.91
CA GLY A 134 2.89 -6.96 -19.21
C GLY A 134 2.50 -5.62 -18.58
N ARG A 135 2.95 -4.49 -19.14
CA ARG A 135 2.40 -3.18 -18.76
C ARG A 135 1.01 -3.02 -19.36
N LEU A 136 0.17 -2.27 -18.64
CA LEU A 136 -1.20 -1.92 -19.00
C LEU A 136 -1.36 -0.39 -18.96
N PHE A 137 -2.50 0.10 -19.44
CA PHE A 137 -2.89 1.48 -19.23
C PHE A 137 -3.45 1.65 -17.82
N CYS A 138 -2.67 2.31 -16.96
CA CYS A 138 -3.10 2.68 -15.63
C CYS A 138 -3.90 3.97 -15.68
N HIS A 139 -5.05 3.97 -15.02
CA HIS A 139 -5.84 5.16 -14.82
C HIS A 139 -5.21 6.05 -13.74
N THR A 140 -4.88 7.28 -14.09
CA THR A 140 -4.29 8.27 -13.19
C THR A 140 -5.02 9.61 -13.31
N TRP A 141 -4.90 10.46 -12.30
CA TRP A 141 -5.44 11.81 -12.34
C TRP A 141 -4.32 12.83 -12.57
N GLY A 142 -4.38 13.54 -13.69
CA GLY A 142 -3.37 14.55 -14.02
C GLY A 142 -3.39 15.73 -13.05
N ARG A 143 -2.31 15.93 -12.29
CA ARG A 143 -2.22 16.99 -11.26
C ARG A 143 -2.39 18.42 -11.80
N GLY A 144 -2.20 18.66 -13.09
CA GLY A 144 -2.21 20.01 -13.68
C GLY A 144 -3.42 20.35 -14.56
N ARG A 145 -4.21 19.36 -15.01
CA ARG A 145 -5.29 19.60 -15.97
C ARG A 145 -6.65 19.05 -15.55
N SER A 146 -6.75 18.42 -14.38
CA SER A 146 -7.98 17.79 -13.87
C SER A 146 -8.63 16.88 -14.91
N ARG A 147 -7.80 16.01 -15.52
CA ARG A 147 -8.23 15.05 -16.54
C ARG A 147 -7.77 13.65 -16.17
N HIS A 148 -8.60 12.69 -16.53
CA HIS A 148 -8.25 11.28 -16.52
C HIS A 148 -7.13 11.04 -17.54
N GLU A 149 -6.00 10.56 -17.07
CA GLU A 149 -4.82 10.26 -17.87
C GLU A 149 -4.54 8.76 -17.82
N MET A 150 -4.38 8.15 -18.99
CA MET A 150 -3.96 6.77 -19.13
C MET A 150 -2.44 6.72 -19.30
N ILE A 151 -1.73 6.25 -18.28
CA ILE A 151 -0.27 6.18 -18.27
C ILE A 151 0.15 4.70 -18.29
N PRO A 152 1.06 4.29 -19.21
CA PRO A 152 1.61 2.94 -19.19
C PRO A 152 2.26 2.59 -17.85
N GLY A 153 1.92 1.44 -17.29
CA GLY A 153 2.42 1.00 -15.99
C GLY A 153 1.91 -0.38 -15.61
N TRP A 154 2.00 -0.73 -14.33
CA TRP A 154 1.38 -1.94 -13.78
C TRP A 154 0.32 -1.56 -12.75
N PRO A 155 -0.93 -2.03 -12.89
CA PRO A 155 -1.95 -1.82 -11.86
C PRO A 155 -1.81 -2.88 -10.77
N TYR A 156 -1.85 -2.44 -9.51
CA TYR A 156 -1.77 -3.30 -8.34
C TYR A 156 -3.00 -3.13 -7.46
N PRO A 157 -3.92 -4.11 -7.42
CA PRO A 157 -4.90 -4.23 -6.36
C PRO A 157 -4.20 -4.44 -5.02
N VAL A 158 -4.47 -3.55 -4.08
CA VAL A 158 -3.93 -3.56 -2.72
C VAL A 158 -5.09 -3.72 -1.74
N VAL A 159 -4.95 -4.63 -0.79
CA VAL A 159 -5.84 -4.77 0.37
C VAL A 159 -5.10 -4.30 1.61
N ALA A 160 -5.68 -3.37 2.34
CA ALA A 160 -5.10 -2.85 3.57
C ALA A 160 -6.13 -2.78 4.71
N ALA A 161 -5.70 -3.12 5.92
CA ALA A 161 -6.45 -2.84 7.13
C ALA A 161 -6.28 -1.36 7.53
N LEU A 162 -7.41 -0.68 7.74
CA LEU A 162 -7.47 0.73 8.05
C LEU A 162 -7.46 0.99 9.56
N GLU A 163 -6.71 2.01 9.96
CA GLU A 163 -6.78 2.58 11.30
C GLU A 163 -7.93 3.59 11.40
N THR A 164 -8.62 3.61 12.53
CA THR A 164 -9.61 4.66 12.81
C THR A 164 -8.92 5.95 13.22
N GLY A 165 -9.29 7.06 12.57
CA GLY A 165 -8.83 8.39 12.97
C GLY A 165 -8.34 9.20 11.79
N ARG A 166 -7.65 10.31 12.09
CA ARG A 166 -7.05 11.21 11.09
C ARG A 166 -5.60 10.83 10.83
N THR A 167 -5.40 9.61 10.33
CA THR A 167 -4.09 9.03 10.05
C THR A 167 -4.05 8.52 8.62
N CYS A 168 -2.88 8.58 8.00
CA CYS A 168 -2.61 7.97 6.70
C CYS A 168 -1.95 6.60 6.81
N TRP A 169 -1.72 6.11 8.04
CA TRP A 169 -1.16 4.79 8.26
C TRP A 169 -2.20 3.70 8.00
N THR A 170 -1.78 2.70 7.24
CA THR A 170 -2.58 1.52 6.89
C THR A 170 -1.68 0.29 6.91
N ALA A 171 -2.20 -0.85 7.36
CA ALA A 171 -1.47 -2.11 7.31
C ALA A 171 -1.81 -2.84 6.00
N VAL A 172 -0.88 -2.84 5.04
CA VAL A 172 -1.04 -3.58 3.78
C VAL A 172 -0.98 -5.08 4.06
N LEU A 173 -2.01 -5.81 3.63
CA LEU A 173 -2.16 -7.25 3.84
C LEU A 173 -1.93 -8.05 2.55
N ASP A 174 -2.21 -7.45 1.39
CA ASP A 174 -2.02 -8.10 0.10
C ASP A 174 -1.80 -7.08 -1.00
N ALA A 175 -0.97 -7.44 -1.98
CA ALA A 175 -0.79 -6.75 -3.23
C ALA A 175 -0.58 -7.78 -4.35
N VAL A 176 -1.31 -7.63 -5.45
CA VAL A 176 -1.21 -8.51 -6.63
C VAL A 176 -0.91 -7.65 -7.85
N ARG A 177 -0.04 -8.12 -8.75
CA ARG A 177 0.17 -7.45 -10.04
C ARG A 177 -0.85 -7.98 -11.03
N LEU A 178 -1.69 -7.11 -11.58
CA LEU A 178 -2.60 -7.49 -12.66
C LEU A 178 -1.82 -7.69 -13.97
N GLY A 179 -2.06 -8.82 -14.62
CA GLY A 179 -1.64 -9.15 -15.97
C GLY A 179 -2.66 -8.71 -17.03
N PRO A 180 -2.27 -8.71 -18.33
CA PRO A 180 -3.16 -8.32 -19.42
C PRO A 180 -4.41 -9.20 -19.58
N ASP A 181 -4.31 -10.46 -19.18
CA ASP A 181 -5.38 -11.46 -19.34
C ASP A 181 -6.23 -11.62 -18.06
N ASP A 182 -5.90 -10.87 -17.00
CA ASP A 182 -6.59 -10.98 -15.72
C ASP A 182 -7.93 -10.22 -15.73
N ASP A 183 -8.98 -10.88 -15.24
CA ASP A 183 -10.22 -10.21 -14.87
C ASP A 183 -10.07 -9.55 -13.49
N VAL A 184 -10.17 -8.22 -13.46
CA VAL A 184 -9.95 -7.42 -12.25
C VAL A 184 -10.92 -7.80 -11.13
N ALA A 185 -12.18 -8.12 -11.46
CA ALA A 185 -13.17 -8.48 -10.46
C ALA A 185 -12.88 -9.85 -9.85
N ALA A 186 -12.52 -10.85 -10.66
CA ALA A 186 -12.13 -12.18 -10.21
C ALA A 186 -10.86 -12.15 -9.35
N VAL A 187 -9.83 -11.44 -9.79
CA VAL A 187 -8.59 -11.24 -9.00
C VAL A 187 -8.92 -10.60 -7.66
N THR A 188 -9.70 -9.52 -7.66
CA THR A 188 -10.09 -8.82 -6.43
C THR A 188 -10.91 -9.71 -5.49
N ALA A 189 -11.86 -10.47 -6.02
CA ALA A 189 -12.69 -11.38 -5.23
C ALA A 189 -11.85 -12.49 -4.58
N ASN A 190 -10.90 -13.06 -5.32
CA ASN A 190 -9.97 -14.07 -4.80
C ASN A 190 -9.03 -13.46 -3.73
N GLN A 191 -8.51 -12.25 -3.97
CA GLN A 191 -7.67 -11.53 -3.03
C GLN A 191 -8.38 -11.27 -1.69
N VAL A 192 -9.62 -10.77 -1.74
CA VAL A 192 -10.43 -10.52 -0.54
C VAL A 192 -10.71 -11.83 0.22
N ARG A 193 -11.07 -12.91 -0.48
CA ARG A 193 -11.27 -14.22 0.15
C ARG A 193 -10.00 -14.72 0.84
N GLY A 194 -8.87 -14.64 0.15
CA GLY A 194 -7.57 -15.05 0.71
C GLY A 194 -7.21 -14.24 1.96
N VAL A 195 -7.38 -12.92 1.94
CA VAL A 195 -7.13 -12.06 3.11
C VAL A 195 -8.04 -12.45 4.28
N VAL A 196 -9.34 -12.65 4.05
CA VAL A 196 -10.28 -13.04 5.12
C VAL A 196 -9.90 -14.40 5.73
N GLN A 197 -9.54 -15.37 4.89
CA GLN A 197 -9.09 -16.70 5.36
C GLN A 197 -7.82 -16.59 6.21
N ARG A 198 -6.82 -15.82 5.77
CA ARG A 198 -5.57 -15.59 6.53
C ARG A 198 -5.82 -14.89 7.86
N LEU A 199 -6.69 -13.87 7.88
CA LEU A 199 -7.08 -13.20 9.12
C LEU A 199 -7.78 -14.15 10.10
N ALA A 200 -8.64 -15.04 9.59
CA ALA A 200 -9.26 -16.07 10.42
C ALA A 200 -8.23 -17.07 10.97
N ALA A 201 -7.32 -17.56 10.13
CA ALA A 201 -6.24 -18.47 10.53
C ALA A 201 -5.28 -17.83 11.55
N ALA A 202 -5.05 -16.52 11.45
CA ALA A 202 -4.27 -15.73 12.41
C ALA A 202 -5.02 -15.41 13.72
N GLY A 203 -6.24 -15.92 13.91
CA GLY A 203 -7.04 -15.68 15.11
C GLY A 203 -7.60 -14.25 15.22
N GLN A 204 -7.60 -13.48 14.12
CA GLN A 204 -8.12 -12.12 14.11
C GLN A 204 -9.66 -12.08 14.00
N HIS A 205 -10.26 -13.18 13.56
CA HIS A 205 -11.70 -13.35 13.49
C HIS A 205 -12.27 -13.82 14.83
N ARG A 206 -13.27 -13.10 15.36
CA ARG A 206 -14.10 -13.57 16.47
C ARG A 206 -15.51 -13.81 15.95
N GLU A 207 -16.04 -14.98 16.25
CA GLU A 207 -17.43 -15.29 15.95
C GLU A 207 -18.34 -14.32 16.72
N ARG A 208 -19.33 -13.74 16.04
CA ARG A 208 -20.29 -12.86 16.71
C ARG A 208 -21.09 -13.71 17.70
N ARG A 209 -21.09 -13.33 18.99
CA ARG A 209 -22.12 -13.81 19.92
C ARG A 209 -23.49 -13.44 19.36
N SER A 210 -24.39 -14.41 19.21
CA SER A 210 -25.77 -14.19 18.76
C SER A 210 -26.46 -13.19 19.71
N GLY A 211 -26.86 -12.01 19.20
CA GLY A 211 -27.64 -11.03 19.95
C GLY A 211 -27.15 -9.57 19.91
N HIS A 212 -26.02 -9.24 19.28
CA HIS A 212 -25.63 -7.84 19.12
C HIS A 212 -26.34 -7.21 17.91
N PRO A 213 -27.11 -6.12 18.07
CA PRO A 213 -27.85 -5.52 16.96
C PRO A 213 -26.88 -5.07 15.87
N ASP A 214 -27.27 -5.27 14.62
CA ASP A 214 -26.48 -4.85 13.47
C ASP A 214 -26.45 -3.32 13.40
N ARG A 215 -25.45 -2.71 14.04
CA ARG A 215 -25.17 -1.28 13.88
C ARG A 215 -24.56 -1.06 12.51
N GLY A 216 -25.45 -1.06 11.51
CA GLY A 216 -25.34 -0.53 10.17
C GLY A 216 -24.04 -0.81 9.43
N ARG A 217 -24.17 -1.41 8.24
CA ARG A 217 -23.26 -1.12 7.12
C ARG A 217 -23.23 0.40 6.91
N ARG A 218 -22.36 1.10 7.64
CA ARG A 218 -22.05 2.49 7.34
C ARG A 218 -21.22 2.42 6.07
N ARG A 219 -21.91 2.46 4.91
CA ARG A 219 -21.23 2.83 3.67
C ARG A 219 -20.51 4.12 4.02
N LEU A 220 -19.18 4.11 3.98
CA LEU A 220 -18.45 5.35 3.85
C LEU A 220 -19.11 6.07 2.67
N PRO A 221 -19.46 7.36 2.77
CA PRO A 221 -20.08 8.05 1.66
C PRO A 221 -19.18 7.84 0.46
N HIS A 222 -19.68 7.09 -0.54
CA HIS A 222 -19.13 7.17 -1.87
C HIS A 222 -19.37 8.63 -2.24
N THR A 223 -18.32 9.43 -2.31
CA THR A 223 -18.38 10.65 -3.10
C THR A 223 -18.69 10.13 -4.51
N PRO A 224 -19.89 10.36 -5.07
CA PRO A 224 -20.06 10.05 -6.47
C PRO A 224 -19.04 10.89 -7.22
N ALA A 225 -18.42 10.31 -8.25
CA ALA A 225 -17.79 11.11 -9.29
C ALA A 225 -18.90 11.94 -9.93
N GLY A 226 -19.23 13.07 -9.30
CA GLY A 226 -20.27 13.99 -9.70
C GLY A 226 -19.77 14.76 -10.90
N LEU A 227 -20.15 14.29 -12.09
CA LEU A 227 -20.50 15.15 -13.21
C LEU A 227 -21.41 16.26 -12.66
N SER A 228 -20.91 17.49 -12.59
CA SER A 228 -21.74 18.68 -12.56
C SER A 228 -21.09 19.73 -13.43
N ALA A 229 -21.62 19.85 -14.64
CA ALA A 229 -21.52 21.07 -15.42
C ALA A 229 -22.41 22.12 -14.74
N GLY A 230 -21.83 23.26 -14.36
CA GLY A 230 -22.57 24.38 -13.76
C GLY A 230 -21.67 25.60 -13.59
N ARG A 231 -22.05 26.69 -14.28
CA ARG A 231 -21.36 27.99 -14.47
C ARG A 231 -21.26 28.85 -13.18
N PRO A 232 -20.51 29.98 -13.21
CA PRO A 232 -20.05 30.70 -12.03
C PRO A 232 -21.00 31.82 -11.56
N ALA A 233 -20.99 32.06 -10.25
CA ALA A 233 -21.29 33.31 -9.55
C ALA A 233 -20.70 33.12 -8.14
N GLY A 234 -19.93 34.00 -7.50
CA GLY A 234 -19.97 35.45 -7.44
C GLY A 234 -20.07 35.81 -5.95
N GLY A 235 -18.98 36.31 -5.36
CA GLY A 235 -18.97 37.14 -4.14
C GLY A 235 -19.11 36.47 -2.75
N GLY A 236 -18.19 36.81 -1.84
CA GLY A 236 -18.54 37.04 -0.43
C GLY A 236 -18.00 36.07 0.63
N THR A 237 -16.91 36.50 1.26
CA THR A 237 -16.60 36.37 2.70
C THR A 237 -16.21 34.99 3.27
N ARG A 238 -14.90 34.89 3.57
CA ARG A 238 -14.22 33.79 4.28
C ARG A 238 -14.52 33.80 5.78
N PRO A 239 -14.46 32.62 6.43
CA PRO A 239 -13.77 32.47 7.69
C PRO A 239 -12.51 31.62 7.51
N ALA A 240 -11.44 32.03 8.18
CA ALA A 240 -10.12 31.44 8.13
C ALA A 240 -10.12 30.00 8.70
N ALA A 241 -9.84 29.01 7.83
CA ALA A 241 -9.48 27.67 8.26
C ALA A 241 -7.96 27.55 8.28
N LEU A 242 -7.42 27.16 9.45
CA LEU A 242 -6.01 26.87 9.68
C LEU A 242 -5.46 25.96 8.57
N ARG A 243 -4.41 26.44 7.90
CA ARG A 243 -3.57 25.65 7.00
C ARG A 243 -2.75 24.64 7.83
N PRO A 244 -2.79 23.34 7.54
CA PRO A 244 -1.67 22.46 7.86
C PRO A 244 -0.46 22.93 7.04
N GLY A 245 0.67 23.15 7.70
CA GLY A 245 1.92 23.59 7.08
C GLY A 245 2.32 22.68 5.91
N ALA A 246 2.56 23.31 4.76
CA ALA A 246 3.12 22.64 3.60
C ALA A 246 4.58 22.25 3.91
N ALA A 247 4.84 20.95 4.07
CA ALA A 247 6.20 20.44 3.88
C ALA A 247 6.54 20.58 2.38
N PRO A 248 7.65 21.27 2.01
CA PRO A 248 8.00 21.43 0.62
C PRO A 248 8.60 20.11 0.11
N ALA A 249 7.76 19.23 -0.42
CA ALA A 249 8.21 18.19 -1.33
C ALA A 249 8.62 18.86 -2.65
N ARG A 250 9.84 19.43 -2.70
CA ARG A 250 10.50 19.78 -3.96
C ARG A 250 10.81 18.50 -4.70
N THR A 251 9.82 17.99 -5.41
CA THR A 251 10.07 17.06 -6.51
C THR A 251 10.30 17.93 -7.73
N THR A 252 11.56 18.00 -8.15
CA THR A 252 11.93 18.57 -9.45
C THR A 252 11.04 17.94 -10.52
N PRO A 253 10.33 18.72 -11.35
CA PRO A 253 9.63 18.15 -12.49
C PRO A 253 10.66 17.46 -13.40
N PRO A 254 10.30 16.37 -14.10
CA PRO A 254 11.21 15.80 -15.08
C PRO A 254 11.58 16.88 -16.08
N LEU A 255 12.90 17.12 -16.24
CA LEU A 255 13.43 17.97 -17.29
C LEU A 255 12.88 17.46 -18.62
N ARG A 256 12.11 18.29 -19.32
CA ARG A 256 11.85 18.07 -20.74
C ARG A 256 13.20 18.20 -21.46
N PRO A 257 13.60 17.26 -22.32
CA PRO A 257 14.69 17.53 -23.24
C PRO A 257 14.19 18.60 -24.23
N GLU A 258 14.69 19.83 -24.05
CA GLU A 258 14.67 20.87 -25.07
C GLU A 258 15.49 20.37 -26.27
N GLY A 259 14.89 20.39 -27.46
CA GLY A 259 15.58 20.32 -28.75
C GLY A 259 16.56 19.15 -28.95
N GLY A 260 16.05 17.96 -29.28
CA GLY A 260 16.85 16.86 -29.79
C GLY A 260 16.15 16.18 -30.95
N THR A 261 16.80 16.10 -32.10
CA THR A 261 16.38 15.46 -33.35
C THR A 261 15.66 14.14 -33.06
N ALA A 262 14.50 13.92 -33.69
CA ALA A 262 13.63 12.77 -33.50
C ALA A 262 14.41 11.45 -33.59
N ALA A 263 14.86 10.93 -32.44
CA ALA A 263 15.37 9.58 -32.33
C ALA A 263 14.20 8.65 -32.67
N GLN A 264 14.41 7.79 -33.68
CA GLN A 264 13.44 6.78 -34.09
C GLN A 264 12.81 6.11 -32.87
N ALA A 265 11.49 6.21 -32.76
CA ALA A 265 10.73 5.56 -31.71
C ALA A 265 11.05 4.05 -31.74
N ARG A 266 11.87 3.58 -30.79
CA ARG A 266 12.04 2.15 -30.58
C ARG A 266 10.63 1.60 -30.33
N ARG A 267 10.13 0.75 -31.25
CA ARG A 267 8.82 0.12 -31.10
C ARG A 267 8.81 -0.65 -29.79
N GLY A 268 8.15 -0.10 -28.77
CA GLY A 268 7.98 -0.72 -27.47
C GLY A 268 7.03 -1.92 -27.56
N VAL A 269 6.95 -2.69 -26.48
CA VAL A 269 5.97 -3.78 -26.36
C VAL A 269 4.56 -3.16 -26.46
N PRO A 270 3.71 -3.61 -27.40
CA PRO A 270 2.33 -3.12 -27.51
C PRO A 270 1.58 -3.31 -26.20
N LEU A 271 0.81 -2.29 -25.80
CA LEU A 271 -0.05 -2.35 -24.63
C LEU A 271 -1.44 -2.82 -25.04
N HIS A 272 -2.04 -3.69 -24.24
CA HIS A 272 -3.45 -4.04 -24.40
C HIS A 272 -4.29 -2.79 -24.18
N ARG A 273 -5.07 -2.37 -25.18
CA ARG A 273 -6.03 -1.28 -24.99
C ARG A 273 -7.16 -1.79 -24.09
N PRO A 274 -7.56 -1.05 -23.05
CA PRO A 274 -8.76 -1.38 -22.31
C PRO A 274 -9.95 -1.33 -23.27
N ALA A 275 -10.82 -2.33 -23.17
CA ALA A 275 -12.10 -2.30 -23.87
C ALA A 275 -12.88 -1.05 -23.43
N PRO A 276 -13.61 -0.36 -24.33
CA PRO A 276 -14.44 0.77 -23.93
C PRO A 276 -15.49 0.29 -22.91
N PRO A 277 -15.73 1.05 -21.83
CA PRO A 277 -16.75 0.70 -20.85
C PRO A 277 -18.12 0.66 -21.56
N GLY A 278 -18.74 -0.53 -21.62
CA GLY A 278 -20.11 -0.68 -22.15
C GLY A 278 -20.35 -1.75 -23.21
N THR A 279 -19.41 -2.66 -23.51
CA THR A 279 -19.70 -3.78 -24.43
C THR A 279 -19.72 -5.13 -23.72
N SER A 280 -20.76 -5.36 -22.90
CA SER A 280 -21.23 -6.73 -22.69
C SER A 280 -21.83 -7.20 -24.01
N ARG A 281 -21.03 -7.78 -24.91
CA ARG A 281 -21.58 -8.58 -26.00
C ARG A 281 -22.13 -9.85 -25.38
N THR A 282 -23.44 -9.91 -25.20
CA THR A 282 -24.15 -11.18 -25.10
C THR A 282 -23.73 -12.02 -26.32
N PRO A 283 -23.20 -13.24 -26.15
CA PRO A 283 -22.90 -14.09 -27.29
C PRO A 283 -24.21 -14.36 -28.06
N PRO A 284 -24.17 -14.41 -29.41
CA PRO A 284 -25.36 -14.75 -30.17
C PRO A 284 -25.81 -16.18 -29.79
N PRO A 285 -27.13 -16.45 -29.73
CA PRO A 285 -27.61 -17.80 -29.46
C PRO A 285 -27.10 -18.76 -30.54
N HIS A 286 -26.71 -19.97 -30.10
CA HIS A 286 -26.29 -21.04 -31.00
C HIS A 286 -27.40 -21.35 -32.02
N PRO A 287 -27.07 -21.58 -33.31
CA PRO A 287 -28.04 -22.04 -34.28
C PRO A 287 -28.58 -23.42 -33.87
N PRO A 288 -29.86 -23.73 -34.12
CA PRO A 288 -30.43 -25.03 -33.81
C PRO A 288 -29.72 -26.14 -34.61
N PRO A 289 -29.63 -27.36 -34.07
CA PRO A 289 -28.99 -28.47 -34.76
C PRO A 289 -29.72 -28.76 -36.08
N ALA A 290 -28.95 -28.93 -37.14
CA ALA A 290 -29.47 -29.32 -38.44
C ALA A 290 -30.11 -30.71 -38.36
N THR A 291 -31.40 -30.80 -38.67
CA THR A 291 -32.05 -32.06 -39.01
C THR A 291 -31.41 -32.61 -40.29
N ALA A 292 -30.72 -33.74 -40.18
CA ALA A 292 -30.28 -34.51 -41.33
C ALA A 292 -31.49 -35.25 -41.94
N PRO A 293 -31.58 -35.39 -43.28
CA PRO A 293 -32.45 -36.38 -43.91
C PRO A 293 -31.92 -37.81 -43.71
#